data_AF-A0A1V4R1R0-F1
#
_entry.id   AF-A0A1V4R1R0-F1
#
_cell.length_a   1.000
_cell.length_b   1.000
_cell.length_c   1.000
_cell.angle_alpha   90.00
_cell.angle_beta   90.00
_cell.angle_gamma   90.00
#
_symmetry.space_group_name_H-M   'P 1'
#
loop_
_entity.id
_entity.type
_entity.pdbx_description
1 polymer ?
#
loop_
_entity_poly.entity_id
_entity_poly.type
_entity_poly.pdbx_seq_one_letter_code
_entity_poly.pdbx_strand_id
1 'polypeptide(L)'
;MKEKIERAIHGFECPKCGSDHLYKIKDDRFKCAHWFFKYSPIKLKDDLEILHYFSLVIPANKTAKDLEFNYGKVRRKYMKYRQEIRDYLEKEFSKLSGEIECDVRQLADRR
;
A
#
# COMPACT_ATOMS: atom_id res chain seq x y z
N MET A 1 3.22 0.48 -14.50
CA MET A 1 2.84 0.07 -13.12
C MET A 1 1.43 -0.49 -13.07
N LYS A 2 0.42 0.19 -13.64
CA LYS A 2 -0.96 -0.31 -13.75
C LYS A 2 -1.07 -1.71 -14.38
N GLU A 3 -0.39 -1.91 -15.52
CA GLU A 3 -0.39 -3.19 -16.24
C GLU A 3 0.12 -4.39 -15.40
N LYS A 4 1.19 -4.19 -14.61
CA LYS A 4 1.71 -5.25 -13.70
C LYS A 4 0.71 -5.62 -12.61
N ILE A 5 -0.05 -4.64 -12.12
CA ILE A 5 -1.06 -4.84 -11.09
C ILE A 5 -2.26 -5.60 -11.67
N GLU A 6 -2.72 -5.23 -12.87
CA GLU A 6 -3.79 -5.93 -13.57
C GLU A 6 -3.40 -7.39 -13.85
N ARG A 7 -2.18 -7.62 -14.34
CA ARG A 7 -1.63 -8.97 -14.52
C ARG A 7 -1.62 -9.78 -13.21
N ALA A 8 -1.30 -9.14 -12.09
CA ALA A 8 -1.34 -9.80 -10.79
C ALA A 8 -2.76 -10.10 -10.29
N ILE A 9 -3.73 -9.22 -10.53
CA ILE A 9 -5.15 -9.44 -10.19
C ILE A 9 -5.73 -10.61 -10.98
N HIS A 10 -5.38 -10.73 -12.26
CA HIS A 10 -5.82 -11.85 -13.11
C HIS A 10 -5.01 -13.13 -12.91
N GLY A 11 -3.94 -13.10 -12.11
CA GLY A 11 -3.11 -14.28 -11.83
C GLY A 11 -2.13 -14.64 -12.94
N PHE A 12 -1.82 -13.70 -13.84
CA PHE A 12 -0.79 -13.87 -14.86
C PHE A 12 0.61 -13.66 -14.32
N GLU A 13 0.79 -12.82 -13.29
CA GLU A 13 2.10 -12.54 -12.70
C GLU A 13 2.06 -12.41 -11.17
N CYS A 14 3.14 -12.85 -10.53
CA CYS A 14 3.27 -12.73 -9.09
C CYS A 14 3.55 -11.27 -8.73
N PRO A 15 2.74 -10.62 -7.86
CA PRO A 15 2.93 -9.22 -7.50
C PRO A 15 4.25 -8.97 -6.77
N LYS A 16 4.88 -10.01 -6.20
CA LYS A 16 6.13 -9.91 -5.45
C LYS A 16 7.37 -10.06 -6.33
N CYS A 17 7.32 -10.91 -7.35
CA CYS A 17 8.51 -11.30 -8.10
C CYS A 17 8.37 -11.26 -9.62
N GLY A 18 7.17 -10.99 -10.15
CA GLY A 18 6.91 -10.93 -11.58
C GLY A 18 6.93 -12.27 -12.32
N SER A 19 7.09 -13.40 -11.63
CA SER A 19 7.00 -14.72 -12.28
C SER A 19 5.56 -15.02 -12.70
N ASP A 20 5.41 -15.63 -13.87
CA ASP A 20 4.17 -16.10 -14.48
C ASP A 20 3.74 -17.50 -14.02
N HIS A 21 4.61 -18.19 -13.27
CA HIS A 21 4.31 -19.51 -12.70
C HIS A 21 3.47 -19.39 -11.43
N LEU A 22 2.18 -19.08 -11.61
CA LEU A 22 1.17 -19.09 -10.56
C LEU A 22 0.23 -20.26 -10.74
N TYR A 23 -0.18 -20.86 -9.65
CA TYR A 23 -1.25 -21.84 -9.64
C TYR A 23 -2.35 -21.41 -8.70
N LYS A 24 -3.59 -21.69 -9.13
CA LYS A 24 -4.79 -21.44 -8.37
C LYS A 24 -4.98 -22.55 -7.33
N ILE A 25 -5.18 -22.16 -6.08
CA ILE A 25 -5.51 -23.06 -4.96
C ILE A 25 -7.04 -23.18 -4.88
N LYS A 26 -7.54 -24.24 -4.21
CA LYS A 26 -8.97 -24.50 -3.99
C LYS A 26 -9.78 -23.29 -3.50
N ASP A 27 -9.19 -22.39 -2.71
CA ASP A 27 -9.88 -21.21 -2.15
C ASP A 27 -9.83 -19.95 -3.05
N ASP A 28 -9.72 -20.11 -4.37
CA ASP A 28 -9.58 -19.00 -5.34
C ASP A 28 -8.37 -18.07 -5.11
N ARG A 29 -7.38 -18.54 -4.35
CA ARG A 29 -6.11 -17.83 -4.11
C ARG A 29 -5.06 -18.27 -5.11
N PHE A 30 -4.16 -17.38 -5.48
CA PHE A 30 -2.98 -17.71 -6.27
C PHE A 30 -1.80 -17.99 -5.36
N LYS A 31 -0.97 -18.96 -5.76
CA LYS A 31 0.33 -19.23 -5.15
C LYS A 31 1.42 -19.18 -6.22
N CYS A 32 2.44 -18.38 -5.96
CA CYS A 32 3.63 -18.33 -6.79
C CYS A 32 4.47 -19.61 -6.59
N ALA A 33 4.93 -20.23 -7.67
CA ALA A 33 5.81 -21.40 -7.59
C ALA A 33 7.21 -21.05 -7.07
N HIS A 34 7.71 -19.85 -7.39
CA HIS A 34 9.07 -19.44 -7.03
C HIS A 34 9.20 -19.00 -5.56
N TRP A 35 8.29 -18.14 -5.09
CA TRP A 35 8.34 -17.58 -3.72
C TRP A 35 7.41 -18.27 -2.74
N PHE A 36 6.60 -19.23 -3.19
CA PHE A 36 5.52 -19.86 -2.44
C PHE A 36 4.52 -18.87 -1.81
N PHE A 37 4.56 -17.62 -2.26
CA PHE A 37 3.74 -16.52 -1.79
C PHE A 37 2.30 -16.75 -2.22
N LYS A 38 1.38 -16.70 -1.25
CA LYS A 38 -0.06 -16.88 -1.45
C LYS A 38 -0.75 -15.53 -1.35
N TYR A 39 -1.63 -15.21 -2.29
CA TYR A 39 -2.45 -14.01 -2.21
C TYR A 39 -3.85 -14.25 -2.76
N SER A 40 -4.79 -13.42 -2.32
CA SER A 40 -6.14 -13.38 -2.87
C SER A 40 -6.22 -12.21 -3.84
N PRO A 41 -6.64 -12.44 -5.10
CA PRO A 41 -6.77 -11.36 -6.08
C PRO A 41 -7.83 -10.33 -5.65
N ILE A 42 -8.91 -10.78 -5.01
CA ILE A 42 -9.96 -9.91 -4.45
C ILE A 42 -9.37 -9.01 -3.36
N LYS A 43 -8.64 -9.58 -2.40
CA LYS A 43 -8.01 -8.77 -1.34
C LYS A 43 -6.99 -7.79 -1.89
N LEU A 44 -6.26 -8.17 -2.94
CA LEU A 44 -5.31 -7.29 -3.61
C LEU A 44 -6.04 -6.10 -4.24
N LYS A 45 -7.15 -6.34 -4.92
CA LYS A 45 -8.00 -5.28 -5.49
C LYS A 45 -8.54 -4.34 -4.40
N ASP A 46 -9.14 -4.88 -3.35
CA ASP A 46 -9.65 -4.09 -2.22
C ASP A 46 -8.55 -3.21 -1.61
N ASP A 47 -7.35 -3.77 -1.41
CA ASP A 47 -6.23 -3.05 -0.82
C ASP A 47 -5.75 -1.90 -1.70
N LEU A 48 -5.80 -2.07 -3.03
CA LEU A 48 -5.45 -1.01 -4.00
C LEU A 48 -6.47 0.11 -4.01
N GLU A 49 -7.76 -0.21 -3.93
CA GLU A 49 -8.83 0.78 -3.83
C GLU A 49 -8.71 1.60 -2.54
N ILE A 50 -8.48 0.94 -1.40
CA ILE A 50 -8.27 1.62 -0.12
C ILE A 50 -7.01 2.52 -0.19
N LEU A 51 -5.93 2.03 -0.80
CA LEU A 51 -4.70 2.81 -0.99
C LEU A 51 -4.93 4.02 -1.89
N HIS A 52 -5.72 3.88 -2.95
CA HIS A 52 -6.07 4.99 -3.82
C HIS A 52 -6.81 6.10 -3.06
N TYR A 53 -7.83 5.76 -2.27
CA TYR A 53 -8.52 6.73 -1.42
C TYR A 53 -7.60 7.37 -0.39
N PHE A 54 -6.67 6.60 0.19
CA PHE A 54 -5.66 7.12 1.10
C PHE A 54 -4.76 8.16 0.41
N SER A 55 -4.34 7.90 -0.84
CA SER A 55 -3.51 8.83 -1.62
C SER A 55 -4.23 10.13 -1.97
N LEU A 56 -5.56 10.11 -2.06
CA LEU A 56 -6.41 11.28 -2.25
C LEU A 56 -6.73 12.02 -0.93
N VAL A 57 -6.15 11.58 0.19
CA VAL A 57 -6.35 12.15 1.53
C VAL A 57 -7.83 12.10 1.95
N ILE A 58 -8.59 11.14 1.41
CA ILE A 58 -9.99 10.96 1.79
C ILE A 58 -10.06 10.33 3.20
N PRO A 59 -10.90 10.84 4.11
CA PRO A 59 -11.03 10.24 5.44
C PRO A 59 -11.49 8.78 5.42
N ALA A 60 -11.01 7.98 6.39
CA ALA A 60 -11.30 6.55 6.47
C ALA A 60 -12.80 6.23 6.63
N ASN A 61 -13.55 7.10 7.33
CA ASN A 61 -14.99 6.95 7.51
C ASN A 61 -15.75 7.14 6.19
N LYS A 62 -15.34 8.12 5.36
CA LYS A 62 -15.91 8.35 4.03
C LYS A 62 -15.55 7.22 3.10
N THR A 63 -14.28 6.84 3.04
CA THR A 63 -13.79 5.68 2.26
C THR A 63 -14.55 4.38 2.58
N ALA A 64 -14.81 4.13 3.87
CA ALA A 64 -15.57 2.94 4.28
C ALA A 64 -17.02 2.95 3.77
N LYS A 65 -17.65 4.13 3.71
CA LYS A 65 -18.99 4.28 3.14
C LYS A 65 -18.96 4.13 1.61
N ASP A 66 -18.05 4.83 0.95
CA ASP A 66 -17.96 4.88 -0.51
C ASP A 66 -17.60 3.50 -1.11
N LEU A 67 -16.79 2.70 -0.42
CA LEU A 67 -16.40 1.34 -0.83
C LEU A 67 -17.27 0.23 -0.20
N GLU A 68 -18.27 0.59 0.60
CA GLU A 68 -19.11 -0.36 1.36
C GLU A 68 -18.29 -1.36 2.21
N PHE A 69 -17.13 -0.92 2.72
CA PHE A 69 -16.23 -1.73 3.53
C PHE A 69 -16.45 -1.49 5.02
N ASN A 70 -16.13 -2.50 5.83
CA ASN A 70 -16.06 -2.33 7.27
C ASN A 70 -15.05 -1.24 7.65
N TYR A 71 -15.49 -0.23 8.40
CA TYR A 71 -14.64 0.89 8.83
C TYR A 71 -13.35 0.43 9.54
N GLY A 72 -13.43 -0.62 10.36
CA GLY A 72 -12.26 -1.20 11.03
C GLY A 72 -11.22 -1.75 10.05
N LYS A 73 -11.65 -2.34 8.93
CA LYS A 73 -10.74 -2.79 7.84
C LYS A 73 -9.99 -1.60 7.26
N VAL A 74 -10.72 -0.56 6.84
CA VAL A 74 -10.15 0.66 6.23
C VAL A 74 -9.21 1.38 7.19
N ARG A 75 -9.64 1.59 8.43
CA ARG A 75 -8.83 2.26 9.47
C ARG A 75 -7.52 1.52 9.72
N ARG A 76 -7.54 0.18 9.83
CA ARG A 76 -6.31 -0.61 10.02
C ARG A 76 -5.35 -0.44 8.85
N LYS A 77 -5.84 -0.44 7.61
CA LYS A 77 -5.02 -0.22 6.41
C LYS A 77 -4.40 1.17 6.40
N TYR A 78 -5.18 2.21 6.70
CA TYR A 78 -4.69 3.58 6.80
C TYR A 78 -3.58 3.75 7.84
N MET A 79 -3.75 3.15 9.01
CA MET A 79 -2.71 3.18 10.05
C MET A 79 -1.46 2.43 9.61
N LYS A 80 -1.61 1.29 8.92
CA LYS A 80 -0.47 0.57 8.35
C LYS A 80 0.30 1.40 7.32
N TYR A 81 -0.39 2.11 6.42
CA TYR A 81 0.28 2.98 5.45
C TYR A 81 1.03 4.13 6.12
N ARG A 82 0.43 4.78 7.11
CA ARG A 82 1.10 5.84 7.89
C ARG A 82 2.33 5.32 8.62
N GLN A 83 2.24 4.11 9.16
CA GLN A 83 3.35 3.41 9.80
C GLN A 83 4.48 3.17 8.80
N GLU A 84 4.19 2.58 7.64
CA GLU A 84 5.19 2.31 6.59
C GLU A 84 5.85 3.59 6.05
N ILE A 85 5.08 4.67 5.87
CA ILE A 85 5.61 5.99 5.47
C ILE A 85 6.55 6.52 6.55
N ARG A 86 6.16 6.47 7.83
CA ARG A 86 7.00 6.92 8.93
C ARG A 86 8.30 6.14 8.98
N ASP A 87 8.24 4.81 8.92
CA ASP A 87 9.40 3.94 8.99
C ASP A 87 10.36 4.18 7.80
N TYR A 88 9.81 4.44 6.62
CA TYR A 88 10.59 4.85 5.45
C TYR A 88 11.28 6.20 5.68
N LEU A 89 10.55 7.22 6.13
CA LEU A 89 11.10 8.54 6.39
C LEU A 89 12.19 8.50 7.46
N GLU A 90 11.97 7.80 8.56
CA GLU A 90 12.94 7.62 9.64
C GLU A 90 14.24 6.96 9.12
N LYS A 91 14.11 5.95 8.26
CA LYS A 91 15.26 5.34 7.58
C LYS A 91 15.99 6.30 6.64
N GLU A 92 15.30 7.19 5.96
CA GLU A 92 15.96 8.20 5.11
C GLU A 92 16.61 9.31 5.94
N PHE A 93 15.94 9.81 6.97
CA PHE A 93 16.46 10.86 7.87
C PHE A 93 17.64 10.39 8.71
N SER A 94 17.67 9.13 9.14
CA SER A 94 18.82 8.58 9.86
C SER A 94 20.11 8.61 9.03
N LYS A 95 20.04 8.56 7.69
CA LYS A 95 21.21 8.77 6.81
C LYS A 95 21.72 10.20 6.82
N LEU A 96 20.87 11.16 7.20
CA LEU A 96 21.15 12.59 7.28
C LEU A 96 21.56 12.99 8.72
N SER A 97 21.81 12.04 9.61
CA SER A 97 22.25 12.33 10.98
C SER A 97 23.64 12.97 10.99
N GLY A 98 23.65 14.29 11.13
CA GLY A 98 24.78 15.21 11.21
C GLY A 98 24.27 16.59 11.62
N GLU A 99 25.13 17.62 11.62
CA GLU A 99 24.67 19.01 11.80
C GLU A 99 23.83 19.43 10.58
N ILE A 100 22.52 19.57 10.77
CA ILE A 100 21.62 20.13 9.77
C ILE A 100 21.43 21.60 10.12
N GLU A 101 22.05 22.49 9.36
CA GLU A 101 21.69 23.91 9.39
C GLU A 101 20.30 24.09 8.79
N CYS A 102 19.29 24.20 9.64
CA CYS A 102 17.93 24.54 9.25
C CYS A 102 17.74 26.06 9.31
N ASP A 103 17.65 26.72 8.16
CA ASP A 103 17.33 28.15 8.10
C ASP A 103 15.84 28.38 8.39
N VAL A 104 15.53 28.75 9.63
CA VAL A 104 14.16 28.84 10.21
C VAL A 104 13.27 29.86 9.48
N ARG A 105 13.85 30.68 8.60
CA ARG A 105 13.16 31.77 7.87
C ARG A 105 12.01 31.27 6.98
N GLN A 106 12.00 30.00 6.56
CA GLN A 106 10.95 29.45 5.69
C GLN A 106 9.69 28.95 6.43
N LEU A 107 9.73 28.83 7.75
CA LEU A 107 8.61 28.28 8.55
C LEU A 107 7.68 29.36 9.14
N ALA A 108 8.05 30.64 9.04
CA ALA A 108 7.33 31.73 9.70
C ALA A 108 6.20 32.36 8.87
N ASP A 109 5.91 31.87 7.67
CA ASP A 109 4.89 32.44 6.80
C ASP A 109 3.67 31.52 6.66
N ARG A 110 2.73 31.68 7.61
CA ARG A 110 1.28 31.38 7.49
C ARG A 110 0.60 31.75 8.82
N ARG A 111 0.22 33.03 8.95
CA ARG A 111 -0.90 33.44 9.82
C ARG A 111 -2.21 33.28 9.05
#